data_AF-A0A920LEK6-F1
#
_entry.id   AF-A0A920LEK6-F1
#
_cell.length_a   1.000
_cell.length_b   1.000
_cell.length_c   1.000
_cell.angle_alpha   90.00
_cell.angle_beta   90.00
_cell.angle_gamma   90.00
#
_symmetry.space_group_name_H-M   'P 1'
#
loop_
_entity.id
_entity.type
_entity.pdbx_description
1 polymer ?
#
loop_
_entity_poly.entity_id
_entity_poly.type
_entity_poly.pdbx_seq_one_letter_code
_entity_poly.pdbx_strand_id
1 'polypeptide(L)' 'MQKASEETGTKIFVVKAQIHAGGRGKGGGVKIAKSIDEVKKISSEIIGMKLVTPQTSKDGKLVRKVLIAEELL' A
#
# COMPACT_ATOMS: atom_id res chain seq x y z
N MET A 1 6.16 -10.90 7.94
CA MET A 1 4.82 -10.88 7.29
C MET A 1 3.86 -11.91 7.87
N GLN A 2 4.31 -13.08 8.37
CA GLN A 2 3.40 -14.11 8.89
C GLN A 2 2.68 -13.78 10.21
N LYS A 3 3.20 -12.88 11.06
CA LYS A 3 2.65 -12.71 12.42
C LYS A 3 1.36 -11.88 12.55
N ALA A 4 0.98 -11.09 11.56
CA ALA A 4 -0.08 -10.10 11.75
C ALA A 4 -1.49 -10.73 11.59
N SER A 5 -1.66 -11.60 10.58
CA SER A 5 -2.99 -12.12 10.20
C SER A 5 -3.55 -13.22 11.11
N GLU A 6 -2.72 -13.93 11.86
CA GLU A 6 -3.17 -15.09 12.66
C GLU A 6 -3.76 -14.68 14.02
N GLU A 7 -3.39 -13.50 14.55
CA GLU A 7 -3.77 -13.07 15.89
C GLU A 7 -5.06 -12.21 15.92
N THR A 8 -5.43 -11.55 14.81
CA THR A 8 -6.50 -10.53 14.83
C THR A 8 -7.82 -10.97 14.17
N GLY A 9 -7.85 -12.09 13.43
CA GLY A 9 -9.02 -12.49 12.65
C GLY A 9 -9.34 -11.54 11.47
N THR A 10 -8.44 -10.57 11.22
CA THR A 10 -8.64 -9.50 10.25
C THR A 10 -8.51 -10.04 8.82
N LYS A 11 -9.58 -9.88 8.03
CA LYS A 11 -9.61 -10.28 6.61
C LYS A 11 -9.28 -9.14 5.65
N ILE A 12 -9.06 -7.93 6.16
CA ILE A 12 -8.91 -6.71 5.35
C ILE A 12 -7.60 -6.00 5.71
N PHE A 13 -6.78 -5.80 4.69
CA PHE A 13 -5.51 -5.09 4.77
C PHE A 13 -5.55 -3.86 3.88
N VAL A 14 -4.84 -2.81 4.29
CA VAL A 14 -4.61 -1.63 3.47
C VAL A 14 -3.12 -1.53 3.15
N VAL A 15 -2.78 -1.63 1.87
CA VAL A 15 -1.42 -1.46 1.35
C VAL A 15 -1.20 0.01 1.01
N LYS A 16 -0.27 0.67 1.71
CA LYS A 16 -0.01 2.12 1.60
C LYS A 16 1.42 2.38 1.14
N ALA A 17 1.59 2.94 -0.05
CA ALA A 17 2.86 3.43 -0.56
C ALA A 17 3.49 4.44 0.43
N GLN A 18 4.79 4.27 0.68
CA GLN A 18 5.55 5.16 1.55
C GLN A 18 6.40 6.11 0.71
N ILE A 19 5.91 7.34 0.58
CA ILE A 19 6.59 8.50 0.01
C ILE A 19 6.29 9.72 0.88
N HIS A 20 7.14 10.76 0.84
CA HIS A 20 6.94 11.97 1.64
C HIS A 20 5.68 12.77 1.25
N ALA A 21 5.27 12.70 -0.02
CA ALA A 21 4.13 13.46 -0.52
C ALA A 21 2.78 12.85 -0.10
N GLY A 22 1.79 13.70 0.19
CA GLY A 22 0.41 13.33 0.42
C GLY A 22 -0.36 12.98 -0.87
N GLY A 23 -1.66 12.72 -0.76
CA GLY A 23 -2.53 12.43 -1.92
C GLY A 23 -2.39 11.04 -2.53
N ARG A 24 -1.73 10.10 -1.83
CA ARG A 24 -1.40 8.75 -2.31
C ARG A 24 -2.62 7.93 -2.77
N GLY A 25 -3.76 8.06 -2.09
CA GLY A 25 -4.99 7.34 -2.48
C GLY A 25 -5.48 7.75 -3.88
N LYS A 26 -5.48 9.05 -4.18
CA LYS A 26 -5.82 9.57 -5.51
C LYS A 26 -4.80 9.15 -6.59
N GLY A 27 -3.55 8.91 -6.19
CA GLY A 27 -2.49 8.42 -7.07
C GLY A 27 -2.44 6.90 -7.25
N GLY A 28 -3.33 6.14 -6.61
CA GLY A 28 -3.30 4.67 -6.66
C GLY A 28 -2.27 4.00 -5.74
N GLY A 29 -1.62 4.78 -4.87
CA GLY A 29 -0.68 4.29 -3.86
C GLY A 29 -1.32 3.81 -2.56
N VAL A 30 -2.66 3.70 -2.50
CA VAL A 30 -3.39 3.10 -1.38
C VAL A 30 -4.41 2.12 -1.96
N LYS A 31 -4.31 0.85 -1.60
CA LYS A 31 -5.22 -0.22 -2.07
C LYS A 31 -5.63 -1.14 -0.94
N ILE A 32 -6.82 -1.71 -1.03
CA ILE A 32 -7.36 -2.71 -0.10
C ILE A 32 -7.03 -4.11 -0.62
N ALA A 33 -6.62 -4.99 0.28
CA ALA A 33 -6.40 -6.41 0.03
C ALA A 33 -7.24 -7.25 1.00
N LYS A 34 -7.85 -8.33 0.52
CA LYS A 34 -8.74 -9.23 1.29
C LYS A 34 -8.08 -10.56 1.66
N SER A 35 -6.80 -10.72 1.31
CA SER A 35 -6.01 -11.91 1.62
C SER A 35 -4.52 -11.58 1.60
N ILE A 36 -3.70 -12.45 2.18
CA ILE A 36 -2.23 -12.32 2.15
C ILE A 36 -1.69 -12.39 0.71
N ASP A 37 -2.32 -13.17 -0.18
CA ASP A 37 -1.90 -13.24 -1.57
C ASP A 37 -2.23 -11.96 -2.33
N GLU A 38 -3.37 -11.33 -2.04
CA GLU A 38 -3.66 -9.98 -2.55
C GLU A 38 -2.69 -8.94 -1.99
N VAL A 39 -2.30 -9.03 -0.72
CA VAL A 39 -1.27 -8.16 -0.12
C VAL A 39 0.04 -8.28 -0.91
N LYS A 40 0.50 -9.50 -1.18
CA LYS A 40 1.73 -9.74 -1.96
C LYS A 40 1.60 -9.16 -3.37
N LYS A 41 0.51 -9.47 -4.08
CA LYS A 41 0.25 -9.00 -5.44
C LYS A 41 0.27 -7.46 -5.51
N ILE A 42 -0.53 -6.80 -4.68
CA ILE A 42 -0.63 -5.34 -4.63
C ILE A 42 0.70 -4.70 -4.24
N SER A 43 1.43 -5.27 -3.27
CA SER A 43 2.74 -4.77 -2.87
C SER A 43 3.73 -4.79 -4.02
N SER A 44 3.75 -5.87 -4.81
CA SER A 44 4.61 -6.00 -6.00
C SER A 44 4.24 -5.03 -7.12
N GLU A 45 2.95 -4.69 -7.27
CA GLU A 45 2.51 -3.65 -8.22
C GLU A 45 2.94 -2.24 -7.78
N ILE A 46 2.93 -1.97 -6.47
CA ILE A 46 3.23 -0.64 -5.92
C ILE A 46 4.73 -0.41 -5.77
N ILE A 47 5.50 -1.40 -5.31
CA ILE A 47 6.95 -1.26 -5.16
C ILE A 47 7.59 -1.15 -6.54
N GLY A 48 8.44 -0.15 -6.73
CA GLY A 48 9.12 0.10 -8.00
C GLY A 48 8.36 1.06 -8.94
N MET A 49 7.08 1.35 -8.68
CA MET A 49 6.35 2.35 -9.47
C MET A 49 6.85 3.77 -9.17
N LYS A 50 6.74 4.67 -10.16
CA LYS A 50 6.80 6.12 -9.94
C LYS A 50 5.39 6.63 -9.63
N LEU A 51 5.11 6.87 -8.36
CA LEU A 51 3.79 7.30 -7.91
C LEU A 51 3.61 8.80 -8.12
N VAL A 52 2.64 9.17 -8.96
CA VAL A 52 2.20 10.55 -9.15
C VAL A 52 1.00 10.82 -8.25
N THR A 53 1.06 11.91 -7.50
CA THR A 53 -0.03 12.41 -6.66
C THR A 53 -0.23 13.90 -6.93
N PRO A 54 -1.32 14.52 -6.42
CA PRO A 54 -1.48 15.98 -6.47
C PRO A 54 -0.33 16.78 -5.82
N GLN A 55 0.54 16.13 -5.04
CA GLN A 55 1.64 16.74 -4.30
C GLN A 55 3.02 16.29 -4.81
N THR A 56 3.11 15.54 -5.91
CA THR A 56 4.38 15.22 -6.58
C THR A 56 4.53 16.01 -7.88
N SER A 57 5.76 16.06 -8.43
CA SER A 57 5.95 16.51 -9.81
C SER A 57 5.35 15.50 -10.80
N LYS A 58 5.34 15.84 -12.10
CA LYS A 58 4.90 14.95 -13.18
C LYS A 58 5.70 13.64 -13.26
N ASP A 59 6.95 13.67 -12.82
CA ASP A 59 7.82 12.47 -12.77
C ASP A 59 7.47 11.53 -11.61
N GLY A 60 6.63 11.96 -10.67
CA GLY A 60 6.24 11.19 -9.49
C GLY A 60 7.38 10.95 -8.51
N LYS A 61 7.17 10.01 -7.59
CA LYS A 61 8.19 9.54 -6.64
C LYS A 61 8.28 8.02 -6.67
N LEU A 62 9.51 7.50 -6.78
CA LEU A 62 9.77 6.07 -6.74
C LEU A 62 9.36 5.51 -5.38
N VAL A 63 8.42 4.55 -5.39
CA VAL A 63 8.00 3.85 -4.20
C VAL A 63 8.97 2.72 -3.91
N ARG A 64 9.68 2.80 -2.79
CA ARG A 64 10.65 1.77 -2.35
C ARG A 64 10.13 0.89 -1.22
N LYS A 65 9.06 1.32 -0.56
CA LYS A 65 8.48 0.67 0.62
C LYS A 65 6.97 0.83 0.60
N VAL A 66 6.29 -0.17 1.13
CA VAL A 66 4.86 -0.11 1.45
C VAL A 66 4.67 -0.39 2.93
N LEU A 67 3.65 0.23 3.51
CA LEU A 67 3.14 -0.11 4.83
C LEU A 67 1.91 -0.97 4.65
N ILE A 68 1.88 -2.12 5.31
CA ILE A 68 0.69 -2.96 5.41
C ILE A 68 0.03 -2.63 6.75
N ALA A 69 -1.21 -2.16 6.70
CA ALA A 69 -2.02 -1.92 7.89
C ALA A 69 -3.18 -2.91 7.91
N GLU A 70 -3.51 -3.42 9.08
CA GLU A 70 -4.73 -4.20 9.32
C GLU A 70 -5.86 -3.25 9.65
N GLU A 71 -7.04 -3.51 9.10
CA GLU A 71 -8.26 -2.80 9.47
C GLU A 71 -9.07 -3.70 10.38
N LEU A 72 -8.95 -3.50 11.70
CA LEU A 72 -9.88 -4.09 12.64
C LEU A 72 -11.24 -3.40 12.46
N LEU A 73 -12.24 -4.18 12.08
CA LEU A 73 -13.65 -3.81 12.26
C LEU A 73 -14.06 -4.10 13.70
#